data_AF-A0A0Q4JFQ3-F1
#
_entry.id   AF-A0A0Q4JFQ3-F1
#
_cell.length_a   1.000
_cell.length_b   1.000
_cell.length_c   1.000
_cell.angle_alpha   90.00
_cell.angle_beta   90.00
_cell.angle_gamma   90.00
#
_symmetry.space_group_name_H-M   'P 1'
#
loop_
_entity.id
_entity.type
_entity.pdbx_description
1 polymer ?
#
loop_
_entity_poly.entity_id
_entity_poly.type
_entity_poly.pdbx_seq_one_letter_code
_entity_poly.pdbx_strand_id
1 'polypeptide(L)'
;MSVLTALLEARTGQQIAAYRSWRLDTALKPLLRDRKLDTLDQLVTQLLEGSDRLIGDRIVDALVNQETSFFRDAQVFELLVEAVAAAQAERRRVRIWCAGCSTGQEPLSLAMAFAERHQTSGAPMPEIVATDVSEAALARARAGRFSQFEIQRGLPVRQMIRWFDTTGSDWVAKPELVKLVSFRRMNLVSDQPPPGRFDIILCRNVLLYLSTQTKTHVFPKLADALNPGGMLVLGAGETVIGQTKAFEPSKAFRGFYQLQGEEGRSQAVG
;
A
#
# COMPACT_ATOMS: atom_id res chain seq x y z
N MET A 1 -15.29 23.00 3.20
CA MET A 1 -14.77 21.64 2.95
C MET A 1 -15.97 20.74 2.70
N SER A 2 -16.02 19.98 1.61
CA SER A 2 -17.21 19.16 1.30
C SER A 2 -17.37 18.01 2.32
N VAL A 3 -18.61 17.62 2.63
CA VAL A 3 -18.90 16.50 3.55
C VAL A 3 -18.19 15.21 3.09
N LEU A 4 -18.13 14.97 1.78
CA LEU A 4 -17.48 13.80 1.17
C LEU A 4 -15.97 13.80 1.41
N THR A 5 -15.30 14.94 1.24
CA THR A 5 -13.86 15.06 1.52
C THR A 5 -13.55 14.88 3.01
N ALA A 6 -14.39 15.41 3.90
CA ALA A 6 -14.24 15.24 5.34
C ALA A 6 -14.43 13.78 5.76
N LEU A 7 -15.38 13.07 5.14
CA LEU A 7 -15.60 11.64 5.36
C LEU A 7 -14.38 10.80 4.96
N LEU A 8 -13.80 11.07 3.78
CA LEU A 8 -12.58 10.42 3.31
C LEU A 8 -11.42 10.62 4.28
N GLU A 9 -11.18 11.88 4.67
CA GLU A 9 -10.09 12.23 5.57
C GLU A 9 -10.28 11.58 6.95
N ALA A 10 -11.50 11.63 7.52
CA ALA A 10 -11.78 11.01 8.80
C ALA A 10 -11.56 9.48 8.80
N ARG A 11 -11.87 8.80 7.69
CA ARG A 11 -11.82 7.34 7.60
C ARG A 11 -10.50 6.77 7.08
N THR A 12 -9.66 7.58 6.46
CA THR A 12 -8.42 7.11 5.79
C THR A 12 -7.21 8.01 6.02
N GLY A 13 -7.42 9.24 6.48
CA GLY A 13 -6.43 10.31 6.52
C GLY A 13 -6.06 10.91 5.17
N GLN A 14 -6.62 10.40 4.06
CA GLN A 14 -6.34 10.93 2.72
C GLN A 14 -7.08 12.25 2.48
N GLN A 15 -6.38 13.20 1.88
CA GLN A 15 -6.93 14.47 1.45
C GLN A 15 -7.00 14.54 -0.08
N ILE A 16 -8.09 15.12 -0.58
CA ILE A 16 -8.19 15.53 -1.98
C ILE A 16 -7.80 17.00 -2.05
N ALA A 17 -6.65 17.28 -2.68
CA ALA A 17 -6.21 18.64 -2.90
C ALA A 17 -7.25 19.43 -3.72
N ALA A 18 -7.41 20.73 -3.43
CA ALA A 18 -8.46 21.56 -4.04
C ALA A 18 -8.44 21.54 -5.58
N TYR A 19 -7.25 21.52 -6.19
CA TYR A 19 -7.08 21.44 -7.65
C TYR A 19 -7.51 20.08 -8.25
N ARG A 20 -7.74 19.06 -7.41
CA ARG A 20 -8.25 17.72 -7.80
C ARG A 20 -9.70 17.50 -7.41
N SER A 21 -10.46 18.55 -7.09
CA SER A 21 -11.87 18.41 -6.66
C SER A 21 -12.75 17.72 -7.70
N TRP A 22 -12.42 17.83 -9.00
CA TRP A 22 -13.06 17.10 -10.11
C TRP A 22 -13.04 15.57 -9.94
N ARG A 23 -12.15 15.04 -9.08
CA ARG A 23 -12.12 13.62 -8.73
C ARG A 23 -13.39 13.17 -8.01
N LEU A 24 -14.05 14.05 -7.25
CA LEU A 24 -15.31 13.70 -6.58
C LEU A 24 -16.35 13.25 -7.60
N ASP A 25 -16.57 14.06 -8.65
CA ASP A 25 -17.54 13.76 -9.70
C ASP A 25 -17.18 12.49 -10.47
N THR A 26 -15.92 12.37 -10.90
CA THR A 26 -15.49 11.24 -11.74
C THR A 26 -15.45 9.93 -10.98
N ALA A 27 -14.97 9.92 -9.74
CA ALA A 27 -14.85 8.72 -8.92
C ALA A 27 -16.21 8.22 -8.38
N LEU A 28 -17.13 9.13 -8.04
CA LEU A 28 -18.44 8.77 -7.51
C LEU A 28 -19.50 8.53 -8.58
N LYS A 29 -19.23 8.86 -9.85
CA LYS A 29 -20.16 8.64 -10.98
C LYS A 29 -20.70 7.20 -11.07
N PRO A 30 -19.89 6.13 -10.91
CA PRO A 30 -20.42 4.77 -10.89
C PRO A 30 -21.40 4.52 -9.73
N LEU A 31 -21.10 5.09 -8.55
CA LEU A 31 -21.96 4.97 -7.36
C LEU A 31 -23.29 5.72 -7.55
N LEU A 32 -23.26 6.92 -8.12
CA LEU A 32 -24.47 7.67 -8.48
C LEU A 32 -25.36 6.87 -9.43
N ARG A 33 -24.77 6.27 -10.47
CA ARG A 33 -25.49 5.42 -11.43
C ARG A 33 -26.13 4.20 -10.79
N ASP A 34 -25.38 3.48 -9.95
CA ASP A 34 -25.88 2.30 -9.23
C ASP A 34 -27.08 2.65 -8.33
N ARG A 35 -27.04 3.82 -7.69
CA ARG A 35 -28.11 4.30 -6.81
C ARG A 35 -29.19 5.12 -7.50
N LYS A 36 -29.11 5.29 -8.82
CA LYS A 36 -30.03 6.10 -9.64
C LYS A 36 -30.15 7.54 -9.12
N LEU A 37 -29.01 8.14 -8.77
CA LEU A 37 -28.90 9.53 -8.35
C LEU A 37 -28.30 10.38 -9.47
N ASP A 38 -28.78 11.61 -9.60
CA ASP A 38 -28.36 12.56 -10.64
C ASP A 38 -27.24 13.49 -10.16
N THR A 39 -27.15 13.74 -8.85
CA THR A 39 -26.21 14.72 -8.29
C THR A 39 -25.48 14.20 -7.05
N LEU A 40 -24.29 14.78 -6.77
CA LEU A 40 -23.56 14.53 -5.53
C LEU A 40 -24.33 15.03 -4.29
N ASP A 41 -25.15 16.08 -4.42
CA ASP A 41 -25.96 16.59 -3.32
C ASP A 41 -27.00 15.54 -2.87
N GLN A 42 -27.63 14.84 -3.81
CA GLN A 42 -28.54 13.72 -3.47
C GLN A 42 -27.80 12.59 -2.74
N LEU A 43 -26.54 12.31 -3.12
CA LEU A 43 -25.70 11.33 -2.43
C LEU A 43 -25.33 11.80 -1.02
N VAL A 44 -25.04 13.08 -0.83
CA VAL A 44 -24.79 13.68 0.50
C VAL A 44 -26.05 13.61 1.36
N THR A 45 -27.22 13.93 0.82
CA THR A 45 -28.50 13.80 1.53
C THR A 45 -28.71 12.36 2.02
N GLN A 46 -28.53 11.36 1.15
CA GLN A 46 -28.64 9.95 1.56
C GLN A 46 -27.61 9.54 2.62
N LEU A 47 -26.38 10.05 2.54
CA LEU A 47 -25.35 9.82 3.55
C LEU A 47 -25.76 10.39 4.92
N LEU A 48 -26.32 11.60 4.95
CA LEU A 48 -26.73 12.29 6.17
C LEU A 48 -28.01 11.72 6.78
N GLU A 49 -28.94 11.22 5.96
CA GLU A 49 -30.14 10.51 6.42
C GLU A 49 -29.83 9.20 7.16
N GLY A 50 -28.67 8.59 6.90
CA GLY A 50 -28.20 7.41 7.63
C GLY A 50 -28.99 6.11 7.38
N SER A 51 -29.85 6.09 6.35
CA SER A 51 -30.69 4.94 5.99
C SER A 51 -29.90 3.74 5.44
N ASP A 52 -28.76 3.99 4.80
CA ASP A 52 -27.79 2.96 4.41
C ASP A 52 -26.48 3.13 5.17
N ARG A 53 -26.17 2.19 6.06
CA ARG A 53 -24.93 2.21 6.86
C ARG A 53 -23.66 1.99 6.03
N LEU A 54 -23.78 1.38 4.85
CA LEU A 54 -22.64 1.05 3.99
C LEU A 54 -22.32 2.17 2.98
N ILE A 55 -23.19 3.17 2.82
CA ILE A 55 -22.98 4.22 1.81
C ILE A 55 -21.67 4.97 2.02
N GLY A 56 -21.33 5.24 3.29
CA GLY A 56 -20.07 5.88 3.64
C GLY A 56 -18.85 5.05 3.26
N ASP A 57 -18.92 3.71 3.40
CA ASP A 57 -17.81 2.81 3.02
C ASP A 57 -17.64 2.83 1.50
N ARG A 58 -18.74 2.76 0.75
CA ARG A 58 -18.74 2.82 -0.72
C ARG A 58 -18.21 4.15 -1.25
N ILE A 59 -18.56 5.27 -0.61
CA ILE A 59 -18.04 6.60 -0.95
C ILE A 59 -16.53 6.63 -0.72
N VAL A 60 -16.06 6.17 0.44
CA VAL A 60 -14.63 6.16 0.75
C VAL A 60 -13.87 5.28 -0.23
N ASP A 61 -14.31 4.04 -0.45
CA ASP A 61 -13.65 3.11 -1.38
C ASP A 61 -13.53 3.69 -2.80
N ALA A 62 -14.54 4.42 -3.26
CA ALA A 62 -14.50 5.08 -4.56
C ALA A 62 -13.50 6.25 -4.60
N LEU A 63 -13.36 7.01 -3.51
CA LEU A 63 -12.51 8.20 -3.45
C LEU A 63 -11.02 7.91 -3.17
N VAL A 64 -10.73 6.81 -2.46
CA VAL A 64 -9.36 6.35 -2.19
C VAL A 64 -8.61 6.20 -3.51
N ASN A 65 -7.39 6.75 -3.58
CA ASN A 65 -6.59 6.63 -4.79
C ASN A 65 -5.86 5.28 -4.84
N GLN A 66 -6.35 4.38 -5.68
CA GLN A 66 -5.85 3.01 -5.82
C GLN A 66 -4.87 2.80 -6.98
N GLU A 67 -4.24 3.85 -7.51
CA GLU A 67 -3.31 3.75 -8.63
C GLU A 67 -2.05 2.91 -8.29
N THR A 68 -1.94 1.73 -8.91
CA THR A 68 -0.85 0.78 -8.70
C THR A 68 -0.59 -0.06 -9.96
N SER A 69 0.58 -0.69 -10.05
CA SER A 69 0.94 -1.57 -11.17
C SER A 69 1.98 -2.59 -10.71
N PHE A 70 2.08 -3.71 -11.43
CA PHE A 70 3.11 -4.71 -11.16
C PHE A 70 4.50 -4.10 -11.38
N PHE A 71 5.44 -4.43 -10.49
CA PHE A 71 6.84 -3.97 -10.55
C PHE A 71 7.00 -2.47 -10.76
N ARG A 72 6.11 -1.66 -10.16
CA ARG A 72 6.19 -0.19 -10.22
C ARG A 72 7.55 0.27 -9.69
N ASP A 73 8.29 1.00 -10.51
CA ASP A 73 9.71 1.35 -10.31
C ASP A 73 10.57 0.08 -10.17
N ALA A 74 10.72 -0.69 -11.25
CA ALA A 74 11.34 -2.02 -11.24
C ALA A 74 12.73 -2.07 -10.56
N GLN A 75 13.54 -1.03 -10.69
CA GLN A 75 14.84 -0.93 -10.02
C GLN A 75 14.74 -0.96 -8.49
N VAL A 76 13.64 -0.45 -7.91
CA VAL A 76 13.36 -0.55 -6.47
C VAL A 76 13.13 -2.01 -6.07
N PHE A 77 12.47 -2.81 -6.91
CA PHE A 77 12.25 -4.23 -6.65
C PHE A 77 13.54 -5.04 -6.70
N GLU A 78 14.45 -4.72 -7.61
CA GLU A 78 15.78 -5.34 -7.66
C GLU A 78 16.56 -5.07 -6.37
N LEU A 79 16.63 -3.80 -5.94
CA LEU A 79 17.26 -3.42 -4.67
C LEU A 79 16.57 -4.02 -3.44
N LEU A 80 15.23 -4.18 -3.47
CA LEU A 80 14.47 -4.83 -2.40
C LEU A 80 14.86 -6.30 -2.26
N VAL A 81 15.08 -7.01 -3.37
CA VAL A 81 15.51 -8.41 -3.35
C VAL A 81 16.92 -8.52 -2.74
N GLU A 82 17.83 -7.61 -3.08
CA GLU A 82 19.18 -7.53 -2.49
C GLU A 82 19.13 -7.21 -1.00
N ALA A 83 18.34 -6.23 -0.60
CA ALA A 83 18.12 -5.84 0.80
C ALA A 83 17.58 -7.00 1.64
N VAL A 84 16.60 -7.73 1.12
CA VAL A 84 16.07 -8.92 1.78
C VAL A 84 17.12 -10.03 1.83
N ALA A 85 17.93 -10.21 0.79
CA ALA A 85 19.03 -11.18 0.80
C ALA A 85 20.06 -10.88 1.90
N ALA A 86 20.46 -9.61 2.06
CA ALA A 86 21.36 -9.17 3.12
C ALA A 86 20.75 -9.42 4.51
N ALA A 87 19.50 -9.03 4.71
CA ALA A 87 18.79 -9.30 5.97
C ALA A 87 18.66 -10.80 6.26
N GLN A 88 18.50 -11.64 5.23
CA GLN A 88 18.43 -13.10 5.38
C GLN A 88 19.75 -13.74 5.82
N ALA A 89 20.89 -13.11 5.51
CA ALA A 89 22.20 -13.57 5.96
C ALA A 89 22.35 -13.40 7.49
N GLU A 90 21.72 -12.37 8.06
CA GLU A 90 21.74 -12.09 9.50
C GLU A 90 20.58 -12.78 10.25
N ARG A 91 19.41 -12.93 9.60
CA ARG A 91 18.18 -13.44 10.20
C ARG A 91 17.51 -14.46 9.28
N ARG A 92 17.30 -15.68 9.76
CA ARG A 92 16.69 -16.76 8.95
C ARG A 92 15.27 -16.47 8.45
N ARG A 93 14.50 -15.60 9.11
CA ARG A 93 13.11 -15.27 8.72
C ARG A 93 12.94 -13.76 8.60
N VAL A 94 12.99 -13.29 7.35
CA VAL A 94 12.73 -11.89 7.01
C VAL A 94 11.24 -11.63 6.86
N ARG A 95 10.76 -10.51 7.39
CA ARG A 95 9.36 -10.07 7.29
C ARG A 95 9.28 -8.75 6.53
N ILE A 96 8.36 -8.69 5.57
CA ILE A 96 8.10 -7.53 4.71
C ILE A 96 6.66 -7.06 4.96
N TRP A 97 6.47 -5.76 5.13
CA TRP A 97 5.14 -5.15 5.21
C TRP A 97 4.91 -4.18 4.03
N CYS A 98 3.92 -4.46 3.19
CA CYS A 98 3.39 -3.51 2.21
C CYS A 98 2.22 -2.71 2.83
N ALA A 99 2.51 -1.50 3.30
CA ALA A 99 1.56 -0.57 3.89
C ALA A 99 0.90 0.29 2.80
N GLY A 100 -0.37 0.01 2.50
CA GLY A 100 -1.14 0.62 1.40
C GLY A 100 -0.99 -0.16 0.10
N CYS A 101 -1.34 -1.44 0.13
CA CYS A 101 -1.09 -2.36 -0.99
C CYS A 101 -2.08 -2.25 -2.16
N SER A 102 -3.13 -1.41 -2.04
CA SER A 102 -4.17 -1.23 -3.05
C SER A 102 -4.74 -2.58 -3.51
N THR A 103 -4.79 -2.82 -4.82
CA THR A 103 -5.35 -4.03 -5.44
C THR A 103 -4.36 -5.19 -5.53
N GLY A 104 -3.21 -5.10 -4.82
CA GLY A 104 -2.33 -6.24 -4.54
C GLY A 104 -1.13 -6.42 -5.47
N GLN A 105 -0.95 -5.57 -6.48
CA GLN A 105 0.12 -5.71 -7.46
C GLN A 105 1.52 -5.63 -6.82
N GLU A 106 1.74 -4.71 -5.88
CA GLU A 106 3.03 -4.59 -5.17
C GLU A 106 3.40 -5.86 -4.38
N PRO A 107 2.57 -6.37 -3.44
CA PRO A 107 2.92 -7.58 -2.71
C PRO A 107 2.95 -8.83 -3.60
N LEU A 108 2.14 -8.91 -4.66
CA LEU A 108 2.22 -10.02 -5.62
C LEU A 108 3.50 -9.97 -6.45
N SER A 109 3.99 -8.78 -6.82
CA SER A 109 5.31 -8.61 -7.46
C SER A 109 6.45 -9.10 -6.56
N LEU A 110 6.41 -8.78 -5.27
CA LEU A 110 7.37 -9.33 -4.30
C LEU A 110 7.26 -10.85 -4.20
N ALA A 111 6.04 -11.38 -4.07
CA ALA A 111 5.82 -12.82 -3.99
C ALA A 111 6.37 -13.56 -5.21
N MET A 112 6.15 -13.03 -6.43
CA MET A 112 6.73 -13.59 -7.66
C MET A 112 8.26 -13.55 -7.64
N ALA A 113 8.86 -12.40 -7.33
CA ALA A 113 10.31 -12.25 -7.29
C ALA A 113 10.98 -13.21 -6.29
N PHE A 114 10.43 -13.32 -5.08
CA PHE A 114 10.98 -14.21 -4.06
C PHE A 114 10.72 -15.68 -4.35
N ALA A 115 9.56 -16.04 -4.92
CA ALA A 115 9.30 -17.42 -5.32
C ALA A 115 10.29 -17.88 -6.41
N GLU A 116 10.63 -17.02 -7.36
CA GLU A 116 11.64 -17.31 -8.39
C GLU A 116 13.05 -17.45 -7.80
N ARG A 117 13.41 -16.56 -6.85
CA ARG A 117 14.67 -16.65 -6.13
C ARG A 117 14.77 -17.94 -5.31
N HIS A 118 13.72 -18.29 -4.57
CA HIS A 118 13.65 -19.53 -3.79
C HIS A 118 13.86 -20.76 -4.67
N GLN A 119 13.24 -20.81 -5.84
CA GLN A 119 13.41 -21.95 -6.75
C GLN A 119 14.80 -22.02 -7.38
N THR A 120 15.41 -20.86 -7.66
CA THR A 120 16.72 -20.80 -8.33
C THR A 120 17.87 -21.09 -7.37
N SER A 121 17.81 -20.59 -6.13
CA SER A 121 18.92 -20.64 -5.18
C SER A 121 18.62 -21.35 -3.86
N GLY A 122 17.39 -21.81 -3.63
CA GLY A 122 16.97 -22.37 -2.33
C GLY A 122 16.88 -21.34 -1.21
N ALA A 123 16.99 -20.05 -1.50
CA ALA A 123 16.89 -19.00 -0.50
C ALA A 123 15.51 -19.02 0.18
N PRO A 124 15.42 -18.79 1.51
CA PRO A 124 14.15 -18.86 2.23
C PRO A 124 13.16 -17.81 1.71
N MET A 125 11.87 -18.13 1.73
CA MET A 125 10.82 -17.15 1.44
C MET A 125 10.66 -16.15 2.60
N PRO A 126 10.56 -14.84 2.33
CA PRO A 126 10.15 -13.89 3.36
C PRO A 126 8.64 -14.03 3.65
N GLU A 127 8.23 -13.61 4.85
CA GLU A 127 6.82 -13.40 5.16
C GLU A 127 6.37 -12.06 4.59
N ILE A 128 5.35 -12.05 3.74
CA ILE A 128 4.80 -10.82 3.15
C ILE A 128 3.45 -10.53 3.79
N VAL A 129 3.37 -9.42 4.52
CA VAL A 129 2.12 -8.88 5.07
C VAL A 129 1.74 -7.66 4.24
N ALA A 130 0.51 -7.62 3.75
CA ALA A 130 0.02 -6.52 2.93
C ALA A 130 -1.24 -5.94 3.54
N THR A 131 -1.29 -4.61 3.67
CA THR A 131 -2.42 -3.94 4.30
C THR A 131 -2.96 -2.81 3.45
N ASP A 132 -4.27 -2.60 3.50
CA ASP A 132 -4.92 -1.44 2.89
C ASP A 132 -6.13 -1.01 3.73
N VAL A 133 -6.56 0.24 3.58
CA VAL A 133 -7.75 0.76 4.25
C VAL A 133 -9.03 0.34 3.52
N SER A 134 -8.94 0.13 2.20
CA SER A 134 -10.06 -0.24 1.34
C SER A 134 -10.28 -1.76 1.33
N GLU A 135 -11.42 -2.19 1.87
CA GLU A 135 -11.80 -3.61 1.83
C GLU A 135 -12.09 -4.06 0.40
N ALA A 136 -12.67 -3.19 -0.44
CA ALA A 136 -12.90 -3.49 -1.85
C ALA A 136 -11.59 -3.81 -2.60
N ALA A 137 -10.53 -3.06 -2.35
CA ALA A 137 -9.25 -3.31 -2.97
C ALA A 137 -8.57 -4.58 -2.43
N LEU A 138 -8.66 -4.85 -1.13
CA LEU A 138 -8.18 -6.09 -0.54
C LEU A 138 -8.93 -7.31 -1.04
N ALA A 139 -10.26 -7.22 -1.21
CA ALA A 139 -11.06 -8.28 -1.79
C ALA A 139 -10.57 -8.62 -3.21
N ARG A 140 -10.26 -7.58 -4.01
CA ARG A 140 -9.69 -7.74 -5.35
C ARG A 140 -8.28 -8.36 -5.31
N ALA A 141 -7.44 -7.93 -4.38
CA ALA A 141 -6.10 -8.47 -4.19
C ALA A 141 -6.14 -9.97 -3.82
N ARG A 142 -7.05 -10.35 -2.91
CA ARG A 142 -7.27 -11.77 -2.52
C ARG A 142 -7.86 -12.60 -3.65
N ALA A 143 -8.70 -12.00 -4.50
CA ALA A 143 -9.22 -12.68 -5.69
C ALA A 143 -8.15 -12.84 -6.78
N GLY A 144 -7.09 -12.02 -6.76
CA GLY A 144 -6.02 -12.04 -7.74
C GLY A 144 -6.48 -11.76 -9.17
N ARG A 145 -7.59 -11.03 -9.35
CA ARG A 145 -8.21 -10.78 -10.66
C ARG A 145 -7.85 -9.41 -11.23
N PHE A 146 -7.23 -9.43 -12.41
CA PHE A 146 -6.71 -8.25 -13.08
C PHE A 146 -7.16 -8.22 -14.53
N SER A 147 -7.49 -7.02 -15.02
CA SER A 147 -7.78 -6.82 -16.44
C SER A 147 -6.52 -7.00 -17.29
N GLN A 148 -6.70 -7.16 -18.60
CA GLN A 148 -5.59 -7.18 -19.54
C GLN A 148 -4.71 -5.93 -19.46
N PHE A 149 -5.30 -4.74 -19.24
CA PHE A 149 -4.55 -3.49 -19.10
C PHE A 149 -3.63 -3.51 -17.86
N GLU A 150 -4.14 -3.97 -16.71
CA GLU A 150 -3.36 -4.01 -15.47
C GLU A 150 -2.23 -5.03 -15.54
N ILE A 151 -2.47 -6.19 -16.15
CA ILE A 151 -1.46 -7.23 -16.34
C ILE A 151 -0.35 -6.78 -17.26
N GLN A 152 -0.66 -6.10 -18.37
CA GLN A 152 0.36 -5.63 -19.30
C GLN A 152 1.18 -4.46 -18.75
N ARG A 153 0.73 -3.83 -17.66
CA ARG A 153 1.40 -2.69 -17.05
C ARG A 153 2.48 -3.15 -16.06
N GLY A 154 3.68 -3.36 -16.58
CA GLY A 154 4.89 -3.59 -15.79
C GLY A 154 5.18 -5.05 -15.43
N LEU A 155 4.26 -5.99 -15.67
CA LEU A 155 4.50 -7.41 -15.44
C LEU A 155 5.33 -8.03 -16.59
N PRO A 156 6.49 -8.63 -16.32
CA PRO A 156 7.23 -9.34 -17.34
C PRO A 156 6.42 -10.53 -17.90
N VAL A 157 6.43 -10.71 -19.23
CA VAL A 157 5.66 -11.76 -19.92
C VAL A 157 5.93 -13.16 -19.36
N ARG A 158 7.19 -13.46 -19.02
CA ARG A 158 7.57 -14.73 -18.40
C ARG A 158 6.84 -14.97 -17.07
N GLN A 159 6.71 -13.94 -16.23
CA GLN A 159 6.02 -14.05 -14.95
C GLN A 159 4.50 -14.09 -15.14
N MET A 160 3.96 -13.35 -16.11
CA MET A 160 2.54 -13.41 -16.49
C MET A 160 2.12 -14.84 -16.86
N ILE A 161 2.80 -15.46 -17.83
CA ILE A 161 2.50 -16.84 -18.28
C ILE A 161 2.65 -17.85 -17.14
N ARG A 162 3.62 -17.61 -16.25
CA ARG A 162 3.92 -18.51 -15.15
C ARG A 162 2.87 -18.48 -14.04
N TRP A 163 2.45 -17.28 -13.65
CA TRP A 163 1.73 -17.04 -12.39
C TRP A 163 0.26 -16.68 -12.57
N PHE A 164 -0.21 -16.52 -13.80
CA PHE A 164 -1.59 -16.16 -14.09
C PHE A 164 -2.20 -17.08 -15.14
N ASP A 165 -3.49 -17.37 -14.95
CA ASP A 165 -4.31 -18.07 -15.92
C ASP A 165 -5.36 -17.11 -16.50
N THR A 166 -5.73 -17.30 -17.76
CA THR A 166 -6.81 -16.51 -18.38
C THR A 166 -8.17 -17.08 -17.98
N THR A 167 -9.11 -16.21 -17.60
CA THR A 167 -10.50 -16.57 -17.28
C THR A 167 -11.43 -15.52 -17.87
N GLY A 168 -12.01 -15.82 -19.03
CA GLY A 168 -12.79 -14.84 -19.79
C GLY A 168 -11.89 -13.70 -20.30
N SER A 169 -12.25 -12.45 -19.98
CA SER A 169 -11.45 -11.26 -20.29
C SER A 169 -10.36 -10.94 -19.25
N ASP A 170 -10.38 -11.64 -18.11
CA ASP A 170 -9.53 -11.33 -16.98
C ASP A 170 -8.37 -12.33 -16.88
N TRP A 171 -7.33 -11.91 -16.18
CA TRP A 171 -6.25 -12.75 -15.73
C TRP A 171 -6.37 -12.98 -14.23
N VAL A 172 -6.19 -14.22 -13.81
CA VAL A 172 -6.35 -14.64 -12.42
C VAL A 172 -5.01 -15.19 -11.91
N ALA A 173 -4.49 -14.59 -10.84
CA ALA A 173 -3.30 -15.08 -10.17
C ALA A 173 -3.53 -16.49 -9.64
N LYS A 174 -2.55 -17.36 -9.83
CA LYS A 174 -2.62 -18.73 -9.34
C LYS A 174 -2.75 -18.75 -7.81
N PRO A 175 -3.55 -19.66 -7.22
CA PRO A 175 -3.79 -19.68 -5.79
C PRO A 175 -2.53 -19.77 -4.93
N GLU A 176 -1.52 -20.51 -5.39
CA GLU A 176 -0.22 -20.62 -4.72
C GLU A 176 0.54 -19.30 -4.64
N LEU A 177 0.37 -18.38 -5.60
CA LEU A 177 0.98 -17.05 -5.54
C LEU A 177 0.27 -16.18 -4.49
N VAL A 178 -1.06 -16.15 -4.53
CA VAL A 178 -1.86 -15.33 -3.60
C VAL A 178 -1.63 -15.77 -2.14
N LYS A 179 -1.47 -17.08 -1.91
CA LYS A 179 -1.18 -17.66 -0.58
C LYS A 179 0.17 -17.21 0.01
N LEU A 180 1.08 -16.68 -0.79
CA LEU A 180 2.36 -16.13 -0.28
C LEU A 180 2.20 -14.77 0.41
N VAL A 181 1.02 -14.16 0.34
CA VAL A 181 0.74 -12.83 0.89
C VAL A 181 -0.38 -12.89 1.93
N SER A 182 -0.13 -12.35 3.12
CA SER A 182 -1.15 -12.15 4.16
C SER A 182 -1.80 -10.78 4.02
N PHE A 183 -2.98 -10.72 3.39
CA PHE A 183 -3.78 -9.50 3.23
C PHE A 183 -4.65 -9.17 4.45
N ARG A 184 -4.49 -7.97 5.02
CA ARG A 184 -5.27 -7.49 6.18
C ARG A 184 -5.81 -6.09 5.97
N ARG A 185 -7.03 -5.82 6.45
CA ARG A 185 -7.55 -4.45 6.50
C ARG A 185 -6.87 -3.69 7.63
N MET A 186 -6.39 -2.50 7.33
CA MET A 186 -5.77 -1.60 8.30
C MET A 186 -5.79 -0.17 7.78
N ASN A 187 -6.25 0.76 8.61
CA ASN A 187 -6.01 2.18 8.41
C ASN A 187 -4.65 2.58 8.99
N LEU A 188 -3.73 3.01 8.13
CA LEU A 188 -2.37 3.42 8.51
C LEU A 188 -2.33 4.54 9.57
N VAL A 189 -3.35 5.39 9.59
CA VAL A 189 -3.44 6.55 10.46
C VAL A 189 -4.00 6.18 11.83
N SER A 190 -5.13 5.47 11.90
CA SER A 190 -5.82 5.19 13.17
C SER A 190 -5.34 3.89 13.83
N ASP A 191 -5.03 2.86 13.05
CA ASP A 191 -4.87 1.52 13.58
C ASP A 191 -3.42 1.25 14.01
N GLN A 192 -3.22 0.15 14.73
CA GLN A 192 -1.89 -0.34 15.07
C GLN A 192 -1.30 -1.16 13.90
N PRO A 193 0.02 -1.10 13.66
CA PRO A 193 0.70 -1.96 12.70
C PRO A 193 0.38 -3.45 12.91
N PRO A 194 0.50 -4.28 11.85
CA PRO A 194 0.35 -5.72 12.02
C PRO A 194 1.34 -6.25 13.05
N PRO A 195 1.00 -7.34 13.78
CA PRO A 195 1.77 -7.79 14.92
C PRO A 195 3.21 -8.18 14.55
N GLY A 196 4.11 -7.90 15.49
CA GLY A 196 5.55 -8.12 15.38
C GLY A 196 6.27 -6.96 14.69
N ARG A 197 7.56 -7.18 14.39
CA ARG A 197 8.41 -6.22 13.69
C ARG A 197 8.76 -6.70 12.29
N PHE A 198 9.18 -5.78 11.43
CA PHE A 198 9.49 -6.00 10.02
C PHE A 198 10.93 -5.60 9.71
N ASP A 199 11.57 -6.32 8.80
CA ASP A 199 12.90 -5.96 8.31
C ASP A 199 12.81 -4.98 7.14
N ILE A 200 11.71 -5.05 6.38
CA ILE A 200 11.41 -4.10 5.32
C ILE A 200 9.96 -3.64 5.45
N ILE A 201 9.73 -2.33 5.41
CA ILE A 201 8.39 -1.76 5.22
C ILE A 201 8.37 -0.98 3.90
N LEU A 202 7.45 -1.32 3.02
CA LEU A 202 7.10 -0.54 1.85
C LEU A 202 5.89 0.32 2.22
N CYS A 203 6.04 1.64 2.12
CA CYS A 203 4.93 2.59 2.27
C CYS A 203 4.98 3.54 1.07
N ARG A 204 4.71 2.98 -0.12
CA ARG A 204 4.99 3.61 -1.41
C ARG A 204 3.74 4.21 -2.02
N ASN A 205 3.83 5.47 -2.41
CA ASN A 205 2.76 6.24 -3.01
C ASN A 205 1.50 6.38 -2.12
N VAL A 206 1.68 6.38 -0.80
CA VAL A 206 0.59 6.49 0.19
C VAL A 206 0.66 7.83 0.92
N LEU A 207 1.85 8.19 1.40
CA LEU A 207 2.06 9.37 2.23
C LEU A 207 1.77 10.66 1.45
N LEU A 208 1.92 10.67 0.13
CA LEU A 208 1.61 11.83 -0.70
C LEU A 208 0.14 12.30 -0.64
N TYR A 209 -0.78 11.46 -0.16
CA TYR A 209 -2.19 11.82 0.06
C TYR A 209 -2.48 12.29 1.49
N LEU A 210 -1.52 12.19 2.41
CA LEU A 210 -1.71 12.54 3.81
C LEU A 210 -1.25 13.97 4.08
N SER A 211 -1.94 14.65 5.00
CA SER A 211 -1.51 15.97 5.47
C SER A 211 -0.17 15.87 6.22
N THR A 212 0.57 16.98 6.32
CA THR A 212 1.80 17.04 7.13
C THR A 212 1.54 16.62 8.58
N GLN A 213 0.43 17.07 9.16
CA GLN A 213 0.04 16.69 10.53
C GLN A 213 -0.27 15.19 10.65
N THR A 214 -0.90 14.59 9.65
CA THR A 214 -1.16 13.14 9.64
C THR A 214 0.15 12.36 9.57
N LYS A 215 1.10 12.82 8.74
CA LYS A 215 2.43 12.18 8.59
C LYS A 215 3.22 12.16 9.89
N THR A 216 3.14 13.19 10.74
CA THR A 216 3.85 13.21 12.04
C THR A 216 3.41 12.09 12.98
N HIS A 217 2.20 11.54 12.78
CA HIS A 217 1.68 10.39 13.55
C HIS A 217 2.00 9.06 12.87
N VAL A 218 2.09 9.03 11.54
CA VAL A 218 2.36 7.80 10.78
C VAL A 218 3.83 7.40 10.86
N PHE A 219 4.78 8.33 10.74
CA PHE A 219 6.21 7.99 10.76
C PHE A 219 6.66 7.28 12.04
N PRO A 220 6.27 7.71 13.26
CA PRO A 220 6.59 6.96 14.48
C PRO A 220 6.07 5.52 14.46
N LYS A 221 4.83 5.29 13.98
CA LYS A 221 4.27 3.94 13.86
C LYS A 221 5.09 3.04 12.91
N LEU A 222 5.52 3.60 11.78
CA LEU A 222 6.39 2.89 10.83
C LEU A 222 7.75 2.57 11.47
N ALA A 223 8.32 3.52 12.22
CA ALA A 223 9.59 3.34 12.91
C ALA A 223 9.51 2.26 14.01
N ASP A 224 8.44 2.28 14.80
CA ASP A 224 8.19 1.31 15.86
C ASP A 224 7.93 -0.10 15.32
N ALA A 225 7.41 -0.22 14.11
CA ALA A 225 7.18 -1.50 13.44
C ALA A 225 8.45 -2.10 12.82
N LEU A 226 9.56 -1.37 12.72
CA LEU A 226 10.81 -1.90 12.17
C LEU A 226 11.66 -2.64 13.21
N ASN A 227 12.36 -3.67 12.74
CA ASN A 227 13.50 -4.25 13.47
C ASN A 227 14.68 -3.26 13.48
N PRO A 228 15.58 -3.34 14.46
CA PRO A 228 16.90 -2.73 14.34
C PRO A 228 17.60 -3.18 13.05
N GLY A 229 18.10 -2.22 12.28
CA GLY A 229 18.67 -2.46 10.94
C GLY A 229 17.63 -2.65 9.83
N GLY A 230 16.34 -2.57 10.14
CA GLY A 230 15.27 -2.62 9.14
C GLY A 230 15.19 -1.34 8.31
N MET A 231 14.55 -1.45 7.14
CA MET A 231 14.48 -0.38 6.16
C MET A 231 13.04 0.00 5.80
N LEU A 232 12.84 1.29 5.58
CA LEU A 232 11.63 1.88 5.02
C LEU A 232 11.88 2.25 3.55
N VAL A 233 10.95 1.84 2.69
CA VAL A 233 10.96 2.16 1.26
C VAL A 233 9.74 3.00 0.92
N LEU A 234 9.97 4.19 0.37
CA LEU A 234 8.94 5.13 -0.04
C LEU A 234 8.81 5.20 -1.57
N GLY A 235 7.72 5.75 -2.06
CA GLY A 235 7.46 5.90 -3.48
C GLY A 235 8.25 7.05 -4.09
N ALA A 236 8.34 7.07 -5.42
CA ALA A 236 8.93 8.19 -6.14
C ALA A 236 8.22 9.51 -5.77
N GLY A 237 8.99 10.50 -5.32
CA GLY A 237 8.48 11.81 -4.89
C GLY A 237 8.07 11.91 -3.42
N GLU A 238 8.20 10.83 -2.64
CA GLU A 238 8.02 10.84 -1.19
C GLU A 238 9.37 10.91 -0.47
N THR A 239 9.41 11.54 0.70
CA THR A 239 10.65 11.72 1.47
C THR A 239 10.37 11.79 2.97
N VAL A 240 11.37 11.40 3.77
CA VAL A 240 11.38 11.62 5.23
C VAL A 240 11.98 12.99 5.59
N ILE A 241 12.73 13.61 4.67
CA ILE A 241 13.47 14.86 4.92
C ILE A 241 12.47 15.99 5.16
N GLY A 242 12.62 16.69 6.28
CA GLY A 242 11.72 17.76 6.69
C GLY A 242 10.34 17.27 7.16
N GLN A 243 10.13 15.95 7.26
CA GLN A 243 8.86 15.35 7.71
C GLN A 243 9.01 14.61 9.04
N THR A 244 10.17 13.99 9.29
CA THR A 244 10.44 13.25 10.53
C THR A 244 11.95 13.17 10.80
N LYS A 245 12.32 13.00 12.08
CA LYS A 245 13.69 12.68 12.50
C LYS A 245 13.89 11.18 12.75
N ALA A 246 12.83 10.37 12.73
CA ALA A 246 12.94 8.94 13.05
C ALA A 246 13.75 8.14 12.01
N PHE A 247 13.91 8.69 10.80
CA PHE A 247 14.53 8.03 9.66
C PHE A 247 15.62 8.88 9.04
N GLU A 248 16.66 8.22 8.55
CA GLU A 248 17.74 8.79 7.74
C GLU A 248 17.93 7.97 6.45
N PRO A 249 18.51 8.53 5.37
CA PRO A 249 18.84 7.75 4.18
C PRO A 249 19.73 6.55 4.51
N SER A 250 19.42 5.38 3.96
CA SER A 250 20.24 4.18 4.14
C SER A 250 21.63 4.36 3.54
N LYS A 251 22.65 3.94 4.29
CA LYS A 251 24.04 3.95 3.83
C LYS A 251 24.35 2.80 2.87
N ALA A 252 23.58 1.71 2.96
CA ALA A 252 23.78 0.49 2.18
C ALA A 252 22.92 0.44 0.91
N PHE A 253 21.67 0.92 0.99
CA PHE A 253 20.70 0.83 -0.12
C PHE A 253 20.21 2.21 -0.52
N ARG A 254 20.78 2.75 -1.60
CA ARG A 254 20.43 4.09 -2.10
C ARG A 254 18.94 4.17 -2.42
N GLY A 255 18.28 5.19 -1.89
CA GLY A 255 16.84 5.42 -2.07
C GLY A 255 15.96 4.79 -0.98
N PHE A 256 16.53 3.98 -0.09
CA PHE A 256 15.84 3.47 1.10
C PHE A 256 16.18 4.33 2.31
N TYR A 257 15.41 4.17 3.38
CA TYR A 257 15.61 4.83 4.66
C TYR A 257 15.83 3.80 5.76
N GLN A 258 16.61 4.14 6.76
CA GLN A 258 16.85 3.34 7.96
C GLN A 258 16.49 4.16 9.20
N LEU A 259 16.31 3.49 10.34
CA LEU A 259 16.10 4.18 11.61
C LEU A 259 17.33 5.04 11.95
N GLN A 260 17.10 6.27 12.42
CA GLN A 260 18.18 7.08 12.96
C GLN A 260 18.74 6.43 14.24
N GLY A 261 20.07 6.41 14.38
CA GLY A 261 20.76 5.89 15.58
C GLY A 261 20.37 6.63 16.86
N GLU A 262 20.59 6.00 18.03
CA GLU A 262 20.08 6.46 19.33
C GLU A 262 20.48 7.90 19.72
N GLU A 263 21.56 8.46 19.18
CA GLU A 263 21.96 9.85 19.39
C GLU A 263 20.91 10.89 18.89
N GLY A 264 20.04 10.51 17.95
CA GLY A 264 18.98 11.39 17.42
C GLY A 264 17.64 11.33 18.17
N ARG A 265 17.40 10.27 18.96
CA ARG A 265 16.11 10.05 19.65
C ARG A 265 15.95 10.87 20.93
N SER A 266 17.05 11.24 21.58
CA SER A 266 17.03 11.97 22.85
C SER A 266 16.66 13.46 22.73
N GLN A 267 16.47 13.98 21.52
CA GLN A 267 15.97 15.34 21.26
C GLN A 267 14.50 15.39 20.77
N ALA A 268 13.80 14.26 20.77
CA ALA A 268 12.39 14.17 20.36
C ALA A 268 11.40 14.18 21.55
N VAL A 269 11.92 14.25 22.78
CA VAL A 269 11.15 14.47 24.01
C VAL A 269 11.69 15.75 24.66
N GLY A 270 11.33 16.89 24.07
CA GLY A 270 11.69 18.23 24.52
C GLY A 270 10.76 19.24 23.88
#